data_AF-A0A6N9C913-F1
#
_entry.id   AF-A0A6N9C913-F1
#
_cell.length_a   1.000
_cell.length_b   1.000
_cell.length_c   1.000
_cell.angle_alpha   90.00
_cell.angle_beta   90.00
_cell.angle_gamma   90.00
#
_symmetry.space_group_name_H-M   'P 1'
#
loop_
_entity.id
_entity.type
_entity.pdbx_description
1 polymer ?
#
loop_
_entity_poly.entity_id
_entity_poly.type
_entity_poly.pdbx_seq_one_letter_code
_entity_poly.pdbx_strand_id
1 'polypeptide(L)'
;MFFYVLRITLHRPRGYREEKPTATYCVTFHTMFYPAYLNLQNRKCLVVGAGLVAERKVLSLLRSGGDVTLISPEATQANADLARSNQIIWHKRQFRSGDTEGMFLVCAATDLPEINTQIFKEAHEVHGINLVNVVDVIPECTFAAASVITHEDLTISISTSGKSPALSRRIREYLEAKFGAVSLYNESSESNFNLSKDNGLPYPVYFLLENRHCVVISDSEEMSEPLIQRLDLLLRCGASVDRVAPNPDNLEHMSDAFLVLVDDFGAGDVALGNHSQHQLIEFINASKFSTFITPPLVRDGDMIIGISTNHIQETDRGINGACKTESIQTQLAHQFENNGYGEFIDFLGSLRPTVMESIPTQKGRQRYFDHLIDQIPGNKGQKCCLGFEDPNCAVKCTFNMIRSGQTDAAHQYALQRISG
;
A
#
# COMPACT_ATOMS: atom_id res chain seq x y z
N MET A 1 -19.36 4.00 -16.75
CA MET A 1 -19.41 2.83 -15.86
C MET A 1 -19.88 1.66 -16.72
N PHE A 2 -18.94 0.92 -17.33
CA PHE A 2 -19.26 -0.24 -18.16
C PHE A 2 -19.44 -1.46 -17.25
N PHE A 3 -20.63 -2.07 -17.27
CA PHE A 3 -20.90 -3.33 -16.59
C PHE A 3 -20.43 -4.48 -17.50
N TYR A 4 -19.30 -5.10 -17.19
CA TYR A 4 -18.91 -6.37 -17.82
C TYR A 4 -19.42 -7.52 -16.96
N VAL A 5 -20.38 -8.30 -17.49
CA VAL A 5 -20.78 -9.59 -16.94
C VAL A 5 -19.86 -10.65 -17.55
N LEU A 6 -18.82 -11.09 -16.82
CA LEU A 6 -17.98 -12.19 -17.28
C LEU A 6 -18.54 -13.52 -16.77
N ARG A 7 -18.92 -14.41 -17.69
CA ARG A 7 -19.20 -15.82 -17.39
C ARG A 7 -17.87 -16.54 -17.13
N ILE A 8 -17.57 -16.83 -15.87
CA ILE A 8 -16.46 -17.73 -15.53
C ILE A 8 -16.87 -19.14 -15.96
N THR A 9 -16.19 -19.68 -16.98
CA THR A 9 -16.36 -21.06 -17.41
C THR A 9 -15.26 -21.90 -16.75
N LEU A 10 -15.55 -22.49 -15.59
CA LEU A 10 -14.67 -23.49 -14.99
C LEU A 10 -14.69 -24.75 -15.87
N HIS A 11 -13.54 -25.15 -16.40
CA HIS A 11 -13.41 -26.44 -17.09
C HIS A 11 -13.57 -27.56 -16.05
N ARG A 12 -14.70 -28.28 -16.08
CA ARG A 12 -15.00 -29.40 -15.18
C ARG A 12 -14.70 -30.74 -15.84
N PRO A 13 -14.03 -31.70 -15.16
CA PRO A 13 -13.92 -33.07 -15.64
C PRO A 13 -15.31 -33.76 -15.67
N ARG A 14 -15.47 -34.68 -16.64
CA ARG A 14 -16.73 -35.41 -16.93
C ARG A 14 -17.21 -36.23 -15.72
N GLY A 15 -18.46 -36.05 -15.27
CA GLY A 15 -19.14 -37.06 -14.46
C GLY A 15 -20.15 -36.64 -13.37
N TYR A 16 -20.50 -35.36 -13.21
CA TYR A 16 -21.39 -34.94 -12.10
C TYR A 16 -22.77 -34.44 -12.58
N ARG A 17 -23.85 -34.97 -11.98
CA ARG A 17 -25.27 -34.70 -12.29
C ARG A 17 -25.69 -33.28 -11.85
N GLU A 18 -26.62 -32.71 -12.61
CA GLU A 18 -27.15 -31.35 -12.48
C GLU A 18 -27.96 -31.11 -11.21
N GLU A 19 -27.55 -30.14 -10.40
CA GLU A 19 -28.45 -29.38 -9.53
C GLU A 19 -28.30 -27.88 -9.84
N LYS A 20 -29.44 -27.19 -9.98
CA LYS A 20 -29.56 -25.79 -10.43
C LYS A 20 -28.93 -24.83 -9.40
N PRO A 21 -28.08 -23.87 -9.79
CA PRO A 21 -27.64 -22.83 -8.88
C PRO A 21 -28.65 -21.67 -8.85
N THR A 22 -29.33 -21.52 -7.72
CA THR A 22 -29.95 -20.26 -7.26
C THR A 22 -28.95 -19.53 -6.37
N ALA A 23 -28.42 -18.41 -6.86
CA ALA A 23 -27.99 -17.21 -6.12
C ALA A 23 -26.98 -16.44 -7.00
N THR A 24 -27.45 -15.39 -7.66
CA THR A 24 -26.57 -14.41 -8.30
C THR A 24 -26.00 -13.53 -7.21
N TYR A 25 -24.81 -13.84 -6.71
CA TYR A 25 -24.06 -12.92 -5.86
C TYR A 25 -23.51 -11.80 -6.76
N CYS A 26 -23.99 -10.58 -6.53
CA CYS A 26 -23.41 -9.39 -7.13
C CYS A 26 -22.14 -9.06 -6.34
N VAL A 27 -20.98 -9.54 -6.80
CA VAL A 27 -19.69 -9.12 -6.25
C VAL A 27 -19.29 -7.82 -6.96
N THR A 28 -19.47 -6.69 -6.31
CA THR A 28 -18.81 -5.44 -6.75
C THR A 28 -17.31 -5.62 -6.51
N PHE A 29 -16.52 -5.69 -7.60
CA PHE A 29 -15.06 -5.61 -7.52
C PHE A 29 -14.67 -4.25 -6.94
N HIS A 30 -14.33 -4.22 -5.67
CA HIS A 30 -13.65 -3.10 -5.04
C HIS A 30 -12.16 -3.40 -5.09
N THR A 31 -11.38 -2.50 -5.69
CA THR A 31 -9.92 -2.61 -5.80
C THR A 31 -9.27 -2.51 -4.44
N MET A 32 -9.09 -3.65 -3.79
CA MET A 32 -8.21 -3.78 -2.64
C MET A 32 -6.77 -3.66 -3.14
N PHE A 33 -5.95 -2.89 -2.43
CA PHE A 33 -4.52 -2.82 -2.74
C PHE A 33 -3.75 -3.85 -1.94
N TYR A 34 -2.75 -4.48 -2.57
CA TYR A 34 -1.94 -5.50 -1.92
C TYR A 34 -0.82 -4.86 -1.09
N PRO A 35 -0.82 -4.97 0.25
CA PRO A 35 0.23 -4.43 1.11
C PRO A 35 1.56 -5.15 0.88
N ALA A 36 2.63 -4.40 0.61
CA ALA A 36 3.96 -4.95 0.45
C ALA A 36 5.02 -3.99 0.99
N TYR A 37 6.05 -4.53 1.64
CA TYR A 37 7.15 -3.78 2.22
C TYR A 37 8.38 -4.06 1.36
N LEU A 38 8.79 -3.10 0.53
CA LEU A 38 9.88 -3.28 -0.41
C LEU A 38 11.24 -3.26 0.30
N ASN A 39 12.11 -4.15 -0.13
CA ASN A 39 13.53 -4.13 0.21
C ASN A 39 14.27 -3.26 -0.83
N LEU A 40 14.53 -2.01 -0.47
CA LEU A 40 15.22 -1.05 -1.35
C LEU A 40 16.72 -0.98 -1.12
N GLN A 41 17.30 -1.83 -0.27
CA GLN A 41 18.72 -1.77 0.06
C GLN A 41 19.57 -1.91 -1.21
N ASN A 42 20.34 -0.86 -1.51
CA ASN A 42 21.19 -0.76 -2.71
C ASN A 42 20.43 -0.90 -4.05
N ARG A 43 19.12 -0.61 -4.07
CA ARG A 43 18.30 -0.62 -5.29
C ARG A 43 18.24 0.78 -5.91
N LYS A 44 18.48 0.86 -7.22
CA LYS A 44 18.41 2.12 -7.99
C LYS A 44 16.98 2.65 -8.03
N CYS A 45 16.76 3.84 -7.51
CA CYS A 45 15.46 4.49 -7.47
C CYS A 45 15.52 5.84 -8.17
N LEU A 46 14.65 6.07 -9.15
CA LEU A 46 14.55 7.33 -9.89
C LEU A 46 13.37 8.16 -9.40
N VAL A 47 13.62 9.44 -9.13
CA VAL A 47 12.59 10.45 -8.91
C VAL A 47 12.74 11.56 -9.95
N VAL A 48 11.70 11.82 -10.73
CA VAL A 48 11.67 12.89 -11.73
C VAL A 48 10.76 14.02 -11.25
N GLY A 49 11.28 15.25 -11.26
CA GLY A 49 10.70 16.40 -10.57
C GLY A 49 11.30 16.59 -9.18
N ALA A 50 11.18 17.79 -8.60
CA ALA A 50 11.85 18.13 -7.34
C ALA A 50 11.07 19.10 -6.45
N GLY A 51 9.74 19.17 -6.59
CA GLY A 51 8.88 19.89 -5.65
C GLY A 51 8.70 19.14 -4.32
N LEU A 52 7.82 19.64 -3.45
CA LEU A 52 7.58 19.05 -2.11
C LEU A 52 7.09 17.59 -2.16
N VAL A 53 6.39 17.18 -3.23
CA VAL A 53 5.99 15.78 -3.40
C VAL A 53 7.20 14.90 -3.70
N ALA A 54 8.08 15.34 -4.60
CA ALA A 54 9.31 14.63 -4.94
C ALA A 54 10.29 14.58 -3.76
N GLU A 55 10.44 15.67 -3.01
CA GLU A 55 11.27 15.70 -1.79
C GLU A 55 10.86 14.62 -0.78
N ARG A 56 9.56 14.50 -0.49
CA ARG A 56 9.04 13.44 0.41
C ARG A 56 9.35 12.03 -0.09
N LYS A 57 9.30 11.82 -1.41
CA LYS A 57 9.66 10.53 -2.03
C LYS A 57 11.15 10.27 -1.93
N VAL A 58 12.01 11.25 -2.23
CA VAL A 58 13.46 11.16 -2.08
C VAL A 58 13.84 10.76 -0.66
N LEU A 59 13.30 11.47 0.34
CA LEU A 59 13.56 11.18 1.76
C LEU A 59 13.10 9.77 2.16
N SER A 60 11.91 9.34 1.73
CA SER A 60 11.39 8.01 2.06
C SER A 60 12.21 6.89 1.40
N LEU A 61 12.55 7.03 0.12
CA LEU A 61 13.38 6.06 -0.61
C LEU A 61 14.79 5.96 0.01
N LEU A 62 15.41 7.09 0.37
CA LEU A 62 16.71 7.13 1.05
C LEU A 62 16.68 6.43 2.41
N ARG A 63 15.66 6.71 3.23
CA ARG A 63 15.50 6.07 4.55
C ARG A 63 15.33 4.56 4.46
N SER A 64 14.82 4.08 3.33
CA SER A 64 14.68 2.65 3.04
C SER A 64 15.90 2.02 2.36
N GLY A 65 17.02 2.75 2.26
CA GLY A 65 18.27 2.22 1.69
C GLY A 65 18.39 2.30 0.17
N GLY A 66 17.46 3.00 -0.49
CA GLY A 66 17.47 3.20 -1.94
C GLY A 66 18.64 4.06 -2.41
N ASP A 67 19.21 3.69 -3.55
CA ASP A 67 20.17 4.51 -4.29
C ASP A 67 19.41 5.50 -5.17
N VAL A 68 19.19 6.71 -4.65
CA VAL A 68 18.26 7.67 -5.24
C VAL A 68 18.95 8.59 -6.25
N THR A 69 18.42 8.58 -7.47
CA THR A 69 18.72 9.55 -8.52
C THR A 69 17.54 10.51 -8.69
N LEU A 70 17.81 11.81 -8.64
CA LEU A 70 16.86 12.91 -8.84
C LEU A 70 17.12 13.57 -10.21
N ILE A 71 16.09 13.70 -11.05
CA ILE A 71 16.18 14.42 -12.32
C ILE A 71 15.22 15.61 -12.29
N SER A 72 15.76 16.83 -12.29
CA SER A 72 14.98 18.06 -12.37
C SER A 72 15.88 19.28 -12.66
N PRO A 73 15.45 20.27 -13.46
CA PRO A 73 16.21 21.50 -13.70
C PRO A 73 16.46 22.33 -12.44
N GLU A 74 15.50 22.29 -11.51
CA GLU A 74 15.52 22.99 -10.22
C GLU A 74 15.19 21.98 -9.12
N ALA A 75 15.59 22.27 -7.88
CA ALA A 75 15.26 21.45 -6.73
C ALA A 75 15.07 22.31 -5.49
N THR A 76 14.32 21.81 -4.52
CA THR A 76 14.25 22.41 -3.18
C THR A 76 15.63 22.45 -2.51
N GLN A 77 15.76 23.33 -1.52
CA GLN A 77 16.99 23.44 -0.73
C GLN A 77 17.36 22.10 -0.07
N ALA A 78 16.39 21.38 0.49
CA ALA A 78 16.61 20.07 1.12
C ALA A 78 17.19 19.05 0.12
N ASN A 79 16.59 18.91 -1.06
CA ASN A 79 17.13 18.03 -2.11
C ASN A 79 18.54 18.46 -2.58
N ALA A 80 18.78 19.77 -2.69
CA ALA A 80 20.10 20.28 -3.05
C ALA A 80 21.16 20.03 -1.95
N ASP A 81 20.78 20.04 -0.68
CA ASP A 81 21.64 19.71 0.46
C ASP A 81 21.97 18.21 0.48
N LEU A 82 20.97 17.33 0.24
CA LEU A 82 21.17 15.89 0.08
C LEU A 82 22.15 15.58 -1.07
N ALA A 83 22.02 16.27 -2.21
CA ALA A 83 22.95 16.12 -3.32
C ALA A 83 24.37 16.60 -2.97
N ARG A 84 24.49 17.75 -2.30
CA ARG A 84 25.80 18.30 -1.85
C ARG A 84 26.52 17.41 -0.84
N SER A 85 25.76 16.68 -0.03
CA SER A 85 26.27 15.68 0.91
C SER A 85 26.48 14.28 0.30
N ASN A 86 26.34 14.13 -1.03
CA ASN A 86 26.46 12.87 -1.76
C ASN A 86 25.50 11.76 -1.30
N GLN A 87 24.35 12.13 -0.72
CA GLN A 87 23.33 11.14 -0.36
C GLN A 87 22.48 10.74 -1.57
N ILE A 88 22.31 11.63 -2.54
CA ILE A 88 21.61 11.39 -3.81
C ILE A 88 22.46 11.84 -5.00
N ILE A 89 22.18 11.27 -6.18
CA ILE A 89 22.66 11.79 -7.45
C ILE A 89 21.62 12.78 -7.98
N TRP A 90 21.98 14.04 -8.18
CA TRP A 90 21.07 15.01 -8.80
C TRP A 90 21.55 15.41 -10.19
N HIS A 91 20.75 15.07 -11.20
CA HIS A 91 20.91 15.57 -12.57
C HIS A 91 20.09 16.84 -12.77
N LYS A 92 20.79 17.98 -12.80
CA LYS A 92 20.20 19.31 -13.00
C LYS A 92 19.80 19.56 -14.45
N ARG A 93 18.79 18.82 -14.92
CA ARG A 93 18.25 18.87 -16.30
C ARG A 93 16.82 18.34 -16.33
N GLN A 94 16.16 18.52 -17.48
CA GLN A 94 14.90 17.83 -17.78
C GLN A 94 15.13 16.33 -18.02
N PHE A 95 14.04 15.57 -17.86
CA PHE A 95 13.94 14.16 -18.24
C PHE A 95 14.25 13.96 -19.72
N ARG A 96 14.89 12.84 -20.05
CA ARG A 96 15.21 12.43 -21.41
C ARG A 96 15.00 10.93 -21.52
N SER A 97 14.68 10.46 -22.73
CA SER A 97 14.53 9.03 -22.92
C SER A 97 15.83 8.26 -22.71
N GLY A 98 15.70 7.09 -22.06
CA GLY A 98 16.78 6.27 -21.54
C GLY A 98 17.06 6.51 -20.05
N ASP A 99 16.53 7.57 -19.45
CA ASP A 99 16.76 7.86 -18.02
C ASP A 99 16.18 6.79 -17.08
N THR A 100 15.16 6.06 -17.54
CA THR A 100 14.51 5.01 -16.74
C THR A 100 15.25 3.66 -16.82
N GLU A 101 16.20 3.50 -17.73
CA GLU A 101 16.88 2.23 -17.98
C GLU A 101 17.61 1.71 -16.72
N GLY A 102 17.37 0.44 -16.38
CA GLY A 102 18.03 -0.22 -15.24
C GLY A 102 17.59 0.28 -13.86
N MET A 103 16.53 1.07 -13.76
CA MET A 103 15.96 1.51 -12.48
C MET A 103 15.07 0.43 -11.86
N PHE A 104 15.19 0.19 -10.56
CA PHE A 104 14.32 -0.74 -9.85
C PHE A 104 12.94 -0.13 -9.59
N LEU A 105 12.90 1.16 -9.25
CA LEU A 105 11.70 1.91 -8.93
C LEU A 105 11.76 3.30 -9.59
N VAL A 106 10.65 3.74 -10.18
CA VAL A 106 10.51 5.05 -10.81
C VAL A 106 9.32 5.82 -10.22
N CYS A 107 9.56 7.06 -9.83
CA CYS A 107 8.53 8.00 -9.41
C CYS A 107 8.50 9.23 -10.32
N ALA A 108 7.38 9.48 -10.99
CA ALA A 108 7.14 10.70 -11.75
C ALA A 108 6.32 11.70 -10.91
N ALA A 109 6.94 12.83 -10.56
CA ALA A 109 6.37 13.84 -9.68
C ALA A 109 6.64 15.26 -10.24
N THR A 110 6.49 15.42 -11.55
CA THR A 110 6.57 16.73 -12.22
C THR A 110 5.20 17.38 -12.30
N ASP A 111 5.17 18.71 -12.50
CA ASP A 111 3.94 19.47 -12.77
C ASP A 111 3.45 19.34 -14.23
N LEU A 112 4.12 18.53 -15.06
CA LEU A 112 3.83 18.36 -16.49
C LEU A 112 3.25 16.97 -16.73
N PRO A 113 1.91 16.83 -16.90
CA PRO A 113 1.27 15.53 -17.09
C PRO A 113 1.82 14.75 -18.29
N GLU A 114 2.13 15.43 -19.39
CA GLU A 114 2.68 14.80 -20.60
C GLU A 114 4.04 14.12 -20.33
N ILE A 115 4.90 14.76 -19.53
CA ILE A 115 6.19 14.20 -19.12
C ILE A 115 5.98 13.03 -18.17
N ASN A 116 5.04 13.13 -17.24
CA ASN A 116 4.72 12.04 -16.32
C ASN A 116 4.24 10.78 -17.06
N THR A 117 3.33 10.93 -18.04
CA THR A 117 2.89 9.83 -18.91
C THR A 117 4.04 9.26 -19.73
N GLN A 118 4.93 10.11 -20.26
CA GLN A 118 6.12 9.64 -20.99
C GLN A 118 7.02 8.76 -20.11
N ILE A 119 7.28 9.20 -18.87
CA ILE A 119 8.09 8.45 -17.90
C ILE A 119 7.44 7.10 -17.59
N PHE A 120 6.12 7.05 -17.41
CA PHE A 120 5.40 5.80 -17.16
C PHE A 120 5.56 4.82 -18.32
N LYS A 121 5.32 5.26 -19.56
CA LYS A 121 5.44 4.41 -20.74
C LYS A 121 6.87 3.90 -20.92
N GLU A 122 7.85 4.77 -20.76
CA GLU A 122 9.24 4.38 -20.89
C GLU A 122 9.65 3.36 -19.81
N ALA A 123 9.35 3.65 -18.54
CA ALA A 123 9.70 2.76 -17.44
C ALA A 123 8.98 1.41 -17.54
N HIS A 124 7.66 1.43 -17.69
CA HIS A 124 6.83 0.23 -17.59
C HIS A 124 6.72 -0.54 -18.91
N GLU A 125 6.39 0.15 -20.01
CA GLU A 125 6.11 -0.51 -21.30
C GLU A 125 7.39 -0.82 -22.09
N VAL A 126 8.42 0.03 -22.00
CA VAL A 126 9.68 -0.16 -22.75
C VAL A 126 10.71 -0.95 -21.95
N HIS A 127 10.92 -0.60 -20.68
CA HIS A 127 11.97 -1.21 -19.85
C HIS A 127 11.45 -2.29 -18.88
N GLY A 128 10.13 -2.56 -18.83
CA GLY A 128 9.57 -3.63 -18.01
C GLY A 128 9.69 -3.40 -16.50
N ILE A 129 9.77 -2.15 -16.05
CA ILE A 129 9.88 -1.82 -14.63
C ILE A 129 8.53 -2.04 -13.96
N ASN A 130 8.49 -2.95 -12.98
CA ASN A 130 7.28 -3.29 -12.24
C ASN A 130 6.89 -2.27 -11.16
N LEU A 131 7.79 -1.35 -10.78
CA LEU A 131 7.55 -0.36 -9.73
C LEU A 131 7.57 1.06 -10.32
N VAL A 132 6.41 1.54 -10.75
CA VAL A 132 6.22 2.88 -11.27
C VAL A 132 5.09 3.59 -10.51
N ASN A 133 5.35 4.81 -10.06
CA ASN A 133 4.33 5.65 -9.42
C ASN A 133 4.32 7.04 -10.07
N VAL A 134 3.23 7.34 -10.78
CA VAL A 134 2.91 8.68 -11.25
C VAL A 134 2.01 9.37 -10.24
N VAL A 135 2.47 10.50 -9.72
CA VAL A 135 1.71 11.27 -8.72
C VAL A 135 0.34 11.69 -9.29
N ASP A 136 -0.71 11.43 -8.51
CA ASP A 136 -2.11 11.77 -8.81
C ASP A 136 -2.72 11.12 -10.08
N VAL A 137 -2.03 10.16 -10.72
CA VAL A 137 -2.52 9.44 -11.91
C VAL A 137 -2.53 7.93 -11.66
N ILE A 138 -3.60 7.43 -11.01
CA ILE A 138 -3.76 6.01 -10.64
C ILE A 138 -3.61 5.04 -11.83
N PRO A 139 -4.19 5.29 -13.02
CA PRO A 139 -4.03 4.38 -14.16
C PRO A 139 -2.59 4.21 -14.64
N GLU A 140 -1.72 5.16 -14.32
CA GLU A 140 -0.29 5.16 -14.64
C GLU A 140 0.56 4.81 -13.39
N CYS A 141 0.01 4.00 -12.49
CA CYS A 141 0.71 3.48 -11.33
C CYS A 141 0.69 1.96 -11.29
N THR A 142 1.79 1.38 -10.84
CA THR A 142 1.84 -0.03 -10.44
C THR A 142 1.74 -0.22 -8.93
N PHE A 143 2.06 0.82 -8.17
CA PHE A 143 1.89 0.85 -6.73
C PHE A 143 1.42 2.23 -6.24
N ALA A 144 0.76 2.25 -5.10
CA ALA A 144 0.45 3.45 -4.34
C ALA A 144 1.38 3.56 -3.12
N ALA A 145 1.74 4.79 -2.76
CA ALA A 145 2.46 5.04 -1.52
C ALA A 145 1.54 4.79 -0.31
N ALA A 146 2.08 4.15 0.73
CA ALA A 146 1.34 3.94 1.96
C ALA A 146 1.33 5.17 2.87
N SER A 147 0.29 5.29 3.69
CA SER A 147 0.34 6.12 4.90
C SER A 147 1.15 5.36 5.94
N VAL A 148 2.30 5.91 6.34
CA VAL A 148 3.27 5.20 7.20
C VAL A 148 3.59 6.02 8.43
N ILE A 149 3.68 5.32 9.57
CA ILE A 149 4.25 5.83 10.82
C ILE A 149 5.42 4.96 11.21
N THR A 150 6.43 5.59 11.79
CA THR A 150 7.62 4.88 12.25
C THR A 150 8.00 5.33 13.66
N HIS A 151 8.38 4.36 14.49
CA HIS A 151 8.97 4.61 15.81
C HIS A 151 10.09 3.62 16.06
N GLU A 152 11.33 4.11 16.13
CA GLU A 152 12.52 3.25 16.19
C GLU A 152 12.47 2.21 15.06
N ASP A 153 12.34 0.93 15.41
CA ASP A 153 12.26 -0.18 14.48
C ASP A 153 10.84 -0.52 14.02
N LEU A 154 9.80 0.06 14.62
CA LEU A 154 8.41 -0.22 14.27
C LEU A 154 7.99 0.61 13.04
N THR A 155 7.47 -0.06 12.03
CA THR A 155 6.80 0.50 10.86
C THR A 155 5.35 0.03 10.84
N ILE A 156 4.40 0.96 10.77
CA ILE A 156 2.99 0.65 10.58
C ILE A 156 2.48 1.38 9.34
N SER A 157 1.91 0.64 8.40
CA SER A 157 1.23 1.17 7.21
C SER A 157 -0.28 1.09 7.37
N ILE A 158 -0.99 2.11 6.90
CA ILE A 158 -2.46 2.20 6.98
C ILE A 158 -3.01 2.44 5.59
N SER A 159 -4.02 1.66 5.21
CA SER A 159 -4.80 1.86 3.99
C SER A 159 -6.28 1.70 4.27
N THR A 160 -7.04 2.55 3.59
CA THR A 160 -8.50 2.45 3.47
C THR A 160 -8.88 2.24 1.99
N SER A 161 -8.03 1.57 1.21
CA SER A 161 -8.19 1.33 -0.24
C SER A 161 -8.57 2.59 -1.03
N GLY A 162 -7.96 3.74 -0.67
CA GLY A 162 -8.24 5.05 -1.28
C GLY A 162 -9.61 5.65 -0.97
N LYS A 163 -10.51 4.96 -0.26
CA LYS A 163 -11.88 5.41 0.05
C LYS A 163 -11.94 6.57 1.02
N SER A 164 -11.15 6.57 2.10
CA SER A 164 -11.17 7.62 3.13
C SER A 164 -9.78 8.04 3.61
N PRO A 165 -9.11 8.97 2.90
CA PRO A 165 -7.86 9.57 3.36
C PRO A 165 -7.98 10.26 4.73
N ALA A 166 -9.15 10.84 5.03
CA ALA A 166 -9.41 11.50 6.31
C ALA A 166 -9.44 10.51 7.49
N LEU A 167 -10.09 9.34 7.32
CA LEU A 167 -10.08 8.30 8.33
C LEU A 167 -8.68 7.67 8.47
N SER A 168 -7.99 7.42 7.35
CA SER A 168 -6.58 6.98 7.36
C SER A 168 -5.71 7.91 8.21
N ARG A 169 -5.89 9.24 8.07
CA ARG A 169 -5.19 10.25 8.86
C ARG A 169 -5.55 10.17 10.34
N ARG A 170 -6.83 10.01 10.69
CA ARG A 170 -7.27 9.91 12.11
C ARG A 170 -6.73 8.67 12.81
N ILE A 171 -6.70 7.52 12.12
CA ILE A 171 -6.07 6.30 12.63
C ILE A 171 -4.58 6.53 12.80
N ARG A 172 -3.92 7.16 11.83
CA ARG A 172 -2.49 7.51 11.90
C ARG A 172 -2.18 8.34 13.15
N GLU A 173 -2.88 9.45 13.35
CA GLU A 173 -2.69 10.36 14.49
C GLU A 173 -2.87 9.63 15.84
N TYR A 174 -3.83 8.71 15.93
CA TYR A 174 -4.01 7.88 17.12
C TYR A 174 -2.83 6.94 17.36
N LEU A 175 -2.37 6.24 16.32
CA LEU A 175 -1.24 5.31 16.45
C LEU A 175 0.08 6.05 16.72
N GLU A 176 0.26 7.25 16.17
CA GLU A 176 1.37 8.15 16.51
C GLU A 176 1.39 8.47 18.00
N ALA A 177 0.26 8.92 18.55
CA ALA A 177 0.13 9.21 19.97
C ALA A 177 0.34 7.95 20.84
N LYS A 178 -0.23 6.81 20.44
CA LYS A 178 -0.17 5.55 21.19
C LYS A 178 1.24 4.98 21.29
N PHE A 179 2.00 5.03 20.21
CA PHE A 179 3.33 4.44 20.14
C PHE A 179 4.47 5.45 20.26
N GLY A 180 4.17 6.74 20.45
CA GLY A 180 5.18 7.82 20.40
C GLY A 180 5.85 7.91 19.02
N ALA A 181 5.15 7.50 17.97
CA ALA A 181 5.67 7.42 16.60
C ALA A 181 5.56 8.78 15.90
N VAL A 182 6.42 9.00 14.92
CA VAL A 182 6.38 10.19 14.07
C VAL A 182 6.05 9.77 12.64
N SER A 183 5.24 10.57 11.95
CA SER A 183 5.02 10.37 10.52
C SER A 183 6.33 10.54 9.77
N LEU A 184 6.67 9.57 8.90
CA LEU A 184 7.83 9.70 7.99
C LEU A 184 7.79 10.99 7.16
N TYR A 185 6.61 11.57 6.94
CA TYR A 185 6.40 12.71 6.05
C TYR A 185 6.39 14.08 6.74
N ASN A 186 6.45 14.15 8.08
CA ASN A 186 6.36 15.42 8.83
C ASN A 186 7.71 15.97 9.30
N GLU A 187 8.82 15.25 9.13
CA GLU A 187 10.16 15.79 9.38
C GLU A 187 10.54 16.78 8.27
N SER A 188 10.07 18.01 8.44
CA SER A 188 10.52 19.16 7.67
C SER A 188 11.73 19.78 8.37
N SER A 189 12.86 19.78 7.66
CA SER A 189 13.81 20.90 7.57
C SER A 189 14.67 21.37 8.76
N GLU A 190 14.83 20.64 9.88
CA GLU A 190 15.67 21.18 10.99
C GLU A 190 16.79 20.29 11.58
N SER A 191 17.05 19.08 11.09
CA SER A 191 18.16 18.26 11.61
C SER A 191 19.17 17.92 10.52
N ASN A 192 20.46 18.09 10.84
CA ASN A 192 21.61 17.73 10.00
C ASN A 192 21.39 16.37 9.32
N PHE A 193 21.09 16.37 8.02
CA PHE A 193 20.81 15.17 7.25
C PHE A 193 22.11 14.39 7.04
N ASN A 194 22.44 13.53 8.00
CA ASN A 194 23.28 12.37 7.77
C ASN A 194 22.37 11.14 7.99
N LEU A 195 21.55 10.84 6.98
CA LEU A 195 20.66 9.68 7.04
C LEU A 195 21.52 8.43 6.90
N SER A 196 21.69 7.69 8.00
CA SER A 196 22.40 6.42 7.96
C SER A 196 21.66 5.43 7.04
N LYS A 197 22.35 4.91 6.02
CA LYS A 197 21.84 3.85 5.13
C LYS A 197 21.82 2.47 5.80
N ASP A 198 22.34 2.35 7.03
CA ASP A 198 22.62 1.04 7.65
C ASP A 198 21.42 0.41 8.38
N ASN A 199 20.31 1.13 8.55
CA ASN A 199 19.12 0.65 9.28
C ASN A 199 17.85 0.67 8.40
N GLY A 200 17.98 0.42 7.09
CA GLY A 200 16.93 0.62 6.09
C GLY A 200 15.55 0.14 6.54
N LEU A 201 14.68 1.09 6.88
CA LEU A 201 13.28 0.82 7.18
C LEU A 201 12.62 0.24 5.92
N PRO A 202 11.75 -0.77 6.02
CA PRO A 202 11.03 -1.26 4.84
C PRO A 202 10.31 -0.09 4.14
N TYR A 203 10.28 -0.07 2.80
CA TYR A 203 9.53 0.95 2.06
C TYR A 203 8.10 0.45 1.82
N PRO A 204 7.09 0.91 2.59
CA PRO A 204 5.76 0.33 2.53
C PRO A 204 4.99 0.87 1.33
N VAL A 205 4.44 -0.05 0.55
CA VAL A 205 3.64 0.23 -0.64
C VAL A 205 2.39 -0.61 -0.67
N TYR A 206 1.52 -0.25 -1.59
CA TYR A 206 0.29 -0.95 -1.90
C TYR A 206 0.30 -1.26 -3.40
N PHE A 207 0.52 -2.52 -3.79
CA PHE A 207 0.50 -2.90 -5.20
C PHE A 207 -0.92 -2.87 -5.76
N LEU A 208 -1.04 -2.39 -7.00
CA LEU A 208 -2.30 -2.22 -7.73
C LEU A 208 -2.58 -3.43 -8.62
N LEU A 209 -2.96 -4.57 -8.05
CA LEU A 209 -2.93 -5.85 -8.77
C LEU A 209 -4.07 -6.12 -9.76
N GLU A 210 -4.98 -5.18 -9.95
CA GLU A 210 -6.12 -5.36 -10.86
C GLU A 210 -5.63 -5.71 -12.28
N ASN A 211 -6.06 -6.86 -12.80
CA ASN A 211 -5.68 -7.40 -14.10
C ASN A 211 -4.17 -7.69 -14.26
N ARG A 212 -3.43 -7.86 -13.16
CA ARG A 212 -2.02 -8.26 -13.21
C ARG A 212 -1.88 -9.75 -12.95
N HIS A 213 -0.99 -10.37 -13.73
CA HIS A 213 -0.64 -11.76 -13.60
C HIS A 213 0.41 -11.93 -12.51
N CYS A 214 0.14 -12.87 -11.61
CA CYS A 214 1.01 -13.25 -10.51
C CYS A 214 1.24 -14.75 -10.55
N VAL A 215 2.38 -15.19 -10.04
CA VAL A 215 2.72 -16.62 -9.99
C VAL A 215 2.95 -17.06 -8.56
N VAL A 216 2.42 -18.23 -8.23
CA VAL A 216 2.66 -18.93 -6.97
C VAL A 216 3.41 -20.22 -7.28
N ILE A 217 4.61 -20.34 -6.73
CA ILE A 217 5.46 -21.51 -6.84
C ILE A 217 5.32 -22.33 -5.55
N SER A 218 4.81 -23.56 -5.65
CA SER A 218 4.48 -24.43 -4.51
C SER A 218 4.49 -25.91 -4.93
N ASP A 219 5.20 -26.76 -4.18
CA ASP A 219 5.35 -28.21 -4.47
C ASP A 219 4.17 -29.07 -4.00
N SER A 220 3.41 -28.61 -3.02
CA SER A 220 2.43 -29.42 -2.29
C SER A 220 1.00 -29.31 -2.84
N GLU A 221 0.24 -30.42 -2.73
CA GLU A 221 -1.22 -30.36 -2.78
C GLU A 221 -1.79 -29.50 -1.63
N GLU A 222 -1.08 -29.46 -0.49
CA GLU A 222 -1.42 -28.67 0.70
C GLU A 222 -0.51 -27.45 0.88
N MET A 223 -1.03 -26.24 0.65
CA MET A 223 -0.29 -24.98 0.81
C MET A 223 -0.04 -24.63 2.28
N SER A 224 1.09 -23.98 2.58
CA SER A 224 1.33 -23.41 3.91
C SER A 224 0.26 -22.37 4.27
N GLU A 225 -0.10 -22.24 5.55
CA GLU A 225 -1.08 -21.24 5.99
C GLU A 225 -0.70 -19.80 5.56
N PRO A 226 0.57 -19.35 5.68
CA PRO A 226 0.98 -18.04 5.21
C PRO A 226 0.85 -17.87 3.69
N LEU A 227 1.05 -18.93 2.90
CA LEU A 227 0.80 -18.91 1.46
C LEU A 227 -0.69 -18.79 1.15
N ILE A 228 -1.55 -19.55 1.84
CA ILE A 228 -3.01 -19.48 1.68
C ILE A 228 -3.50 -18.06 1.91
N GLN A 229 -3.03 -17.41 2.97
CA GLN A 229 -3.38 -16.02 3.30
C GLN A 229 -2.96 -15.05 2.20
N ARG A 230 -1.74 -15.20 1.64
CA ARG A 230 -1.24 -14.35 0.55
C ARG A 230 -2.00 -14.59 -0.75
N LEU A 231 -2.33 -15.84 -1.06
CA LEU A 231 -3.12 -16.20 -2.24
C LEU A 231 -4.54 -15.62 -2.18
N ASP A 232 -5.22 -15.72 -1.04
CA ASP A 232 -6.52 -15.06 -0.81
C ASP A 232 -6.40 -13.55 -1.04
N LEU A 233 -5.33 -12.92 -0.53
CA LEU A 233 -5.09 -11.49 -0.71
C LEU A 233 -4.86 -11.11 -2.18
N LEU A 234 -4.06 -11.87 -2.93
CA LEU A 234 -3.86 -11.65 -4.38
C LEU A 234 -5.20 -11.66 -5.13
N LEU A 235 -6.01 -12.70 -4.91
CA LEU A 235 -7.30 -12.86 -5.58
C LEU A 235 -8.27 -11.73 -5.24
N ARG A 236 -8.31 -11.28 -3.97
CA ARG A 236 -9.12 -10.12 -3.55
C ARG A 236 -8.66 -8.80 -4.17
N CYS A 237 -7.37 -8.67 -4.46
CA CYS A 237 -6.81 -7.49 -5.13
C CYS A 237 -7.02 -7.53 -6.66
N GLY A 238 -7.67 -8.57 -7.20
CA GLY A 238 -7.99 -8.68 -8.63
C GLY A 238 -6.84 -9.20 -9.50
N ALA A 239 -5.82 -9.83 -8.91
CA ALA A 239 -4.79 -10.51 -9.68
C ALA A 239 -5.33 -11.79 -10.34
N SER A 240 -4.83 -12.09 -11.55
CA SER A 240 -4.83 -13.47 -12.05
C SER A 240 -3.64 -14.21 -11.44
N VAL A 241 -3.84 -15.45 -11.02
CA VAL A 241 -2.80 -16.23 -10.33
C VAL A 241 -2.64 -17.59 -10.97
N ASP A 242 -1.43 -17.87 -11.45
CA ASP A 242 -1.04 -19.22 -11.88
C ASP A 242 -0.27 -19.92 -10.76
N ARG A 243 -0.62 -21.18 -10.53
CA ARG A 243 0.11 -22.05 -9.61
C ARG A 243 0.99 -22.98 -10.41
N VAL A 244 2.28 -22.98 -10.09
CA VAL A 244 3.30 -23.76 -10.79
C VAL A 244 4.07 -24.61 -9.78
N ALA A 245 4.35 -25.85 -10.13
CA ALA A 245 5.22 -26.70 -9.34
C ALA A 245 6.68 -26.20 -9.45
N PRO A 246 7.46 -26.19 -8.36
CA PRO A 246 8.89 -25.94 -8.36
C PRO A 246 9.63 -26.76 -9.42
N ASN A 247 10.30 -26.05 -10.32
CA ASN A 247 11.14 -26.60 -11.38
C ASN A 247 12.30 -25.61 -11.63
N PRO A 248 13.56 -26.07 -11.75
CA PRO A 248 14.69 -25.23 -12.15
C PRO A 248 14.47 -24.39 -13.41
N ASP A 249 13.63 -24.85 -14.34
CA ASP A 249 13.30 -24.15 -15.59
C ASP A 249 12.14 -23.14 -15.47
N ASN A 250 11.61 -22.88 -14.27
CA ASN A 250 10.50 -21.94 -14.04
C ASN A 250 10.81 -20.47 -14.40
N LEU A 251 12.03 -20.16 -14.83
CA LEU A 251 12.44 -18.83 -15.32
C LEU A 251 11.54 -18.28 -16.42
N GLU A 252 10.99 -19.14 -17.30
CA GLU A 252 10.05 -18.70 -18.35
C GLU A 252 8.74 -18.18 -17.74
N HIS A 253 8.17 -18.90 -16.78
CA HIS A 253 6.94 -18.53 -16.05
C HIS A 253 7.12 -17.33 -15.11
N MET A 254 8.35 -16.97 -14.82
CA MET A 254 8.73 -15.88 -13.92
C MET A 254 8.90 -14.55 -14.66
N SER A 255 9.12 -14.59 -15.97
CA SER A 255 9.54 -13.43 -16.75
C SER A 255 8.42 -12.44 -17.07
N ASP A 256 7.17 -12.90 -17.14
CA ASP A 256 5.97 -12.11 -17.43
C ASP A 256 5.12 -11.79 -16.19
N ALA A 257 5.41 -12.45 -15.07
CA ALA A 257 4.72 -12.24 -13.80
C ALA A 257 5.04 -10.86 -13.20
N PHE A 258 4.00 -10.14 -12.77
CA PHE A 258 4.15 -8.89 -12.04
C PHE A 258 4.76 -9.12 -10.66
N LEU A 259 4.32 -10.18 -9.96
CA LEU A 259 4.95 -10.67 -8.73
C LEU A 259 4.93 -12.20 -8.66
N VAL A 260 5.86 -12.74 -7.89
CA VAL A 260 6.03 -14.17 -7.64
C VAL A 260 6.05 -14.43 -6.13
N LEU A 261 5.24 -15.38 -5.67
CA LEU A 261 5.30 -15.92 -4.32
C LEU A 261 5.92 -17.31 -4.37
N VAL A 262 6.87 -17.58 -3.49
CA VAL A 262 7.56 -18.88 -3.41
C VAL A 262 7.32 -19.47 -2.02
N ASP A 263 6.64 -20.63 -1.99
CA ASP A 263 6.51 -21.45 -0.78
C ASP A 263 7.79 -22.23 -0.52
N ASP A 264 8.01 -22.58 0.75
CA ASP A 264 9.27 -23.09 1.28
C ASP A 264 9.86 -24.27 0.50
N PHE A 265 10.88 -24.00 -0.32
CA PHE A 265 11.77 -25.03 -0.85
C PHE A 265 13.20 -24.52 -0.85
N GLY A 266 14.12 -25.41 -0.42
CA GLY A 266 15.56 -25.20 -0.27
C GLY A 266 16.10 -23.98 -0.99
N ALA A 267 16.12 -22.85 -0.27
CA ALA A 267 16.47 -21.52 -0.79
C ALA A 267 17.87 -21.43 -1.43
N GLY A 268 18.65 -22.52 -1.45
CA GLY A 268 19.93 -22.63 -2.13
C GLY A 268 19.83 -22.74 -3.65
N ASP A 269 18.84 -23.45 -4.21
CA ASP A 269 18.86 -23.79 -5.65
C ASP A 269 18.06 -22.79 -6.53
N VAL A 270 16.96 -22.21 -6.02
CA VAL A 270 16.16 -21.19 -6.75
C VAL A 270 16.77 -19.79 -6.64
N ALA A 271 17.55 -19.52 -5.58
CA ALA A 271 18.20 -18.22 -5.35
C ALA A 271 19.45 -17.99 -6.23
N LEU A 272 19.94 -19.03 -6.93
CA LEU A 272 21.13 -18.96 -7.80
C LEU A 272 20.80 -18.61 -9.26
N GLY A 273 19.52 -18.43 -9.61
CA GLY A 273 19.14 -17.84 -10.89
C GLY A 273 19.38 -16.32 -10.88
N ASN A 274 20.05 -15.80 -11.90
CA ASN A 274 20.04 -14.36 -12.21
C ASN A 274 18.60 -13.93 -12.53
N HIS A 275 17.77 -13.73 -11.51
CA HIS A 275 16.44 -13.16 -11.65
C HIS A 275 16.58 -11.76 -12.26
N SER A 276 15.60 -11.35 -13.06
CA SER A 276 15.66 -10.05 -13.71
C SER A 276 15.75 -8.95 -12.64
N GLN A 277 16.49 -7.87 -12.93
CA GLN A 277 16.76 -6.80 -11.96
C GLN A 277 15.48 -6.16 -11.37
N HIS A 278 14.32 -6.34 -12.03
CA HIS A 278 13.04 -5.70 -11.74
C HIS A 278 11.96 -6.65 -11.20
N GLN A 279 12.28 -7.93 -10.96
CA GLN A 279 11.29 -8.90 -10.52
C GLN A 279 10.86 -8.69 -9.07
N LEU A 280 9.56 -8.81 -8.80
CA LEU A 280 9.01 -8.74 -7.46
C LEU A 280 8.77 -10.17 -6.94
N ILE A 281 9.63 -10.63 -6.05
CA ILE A 281 9.58 -11.97 -5.45
C ILE A 281 9.51 -11.87 -3.92
N GLU A 282 8.60 -12.64 -3.31
CA GLU A 282 8.56 -12.95 -1.88
C GLU A 282 8.80 -14.45 -1.67
N PHE A 283 9.85 -14.77 -0.90
CA PHE A 283 10.10 -16.10 -0.35
C PHE A 283 9.52 -16.13 1.07
N ILE A 284 8.40 -16.83 1.24
CA ILE A 284 7.56 -16.73 2.44
C ILE A 284 8.33 -17.08 3.73
N ASN A 285 9.16 -18.13 3.67
CA ASN A 285 9.96 -18.59 4.81
C ASN A 285 11.46 -18.23 4.70
N ALA A 286 11.85 -17.43 3.70
CA ALA A 286 13.21 -16.99 3.49
C ALA A 286 13.28 -15.50 3.09
N SER A 287 12.64 -14.66 3.90
CA SER A 287 12.44 -13.22 3.67
C SER A 287 13.70 -12.45 3.27
N LYS A 288 14.89 -12.88 3.73
CA LYS A 288 16.19 -12.29 3.38
C LYS A 288 16.51 -12.26 1.88
N PHE A 289 15.96 -13.20 1.11
CA PHE A 289 16.14 -13.27 -0.34
C PHE A 289 15.03 -12.55 -1.10
N SER A 290 14.05 -12.01 -0.39
CA SER A 290 12.88 -11.39 -0.98
C SER A 290 13.16 -9.94 -1.38
N THR A 291 12.57 -9.55 -2.51
CA THR A 291 12.56 -8.16 -2.97
C THR A 291 11.49 -7.33 -2.28
N PHE A 292 10.47 -8.00 -1.75
CA PHE A 292 9.46 -7.42 -0.87
C PHE A 292 8.98 -8.48 0.13
N ILE A 293 8.36 -8.04 1.22
CA ILE A 293 7.66 -8.94 2.14
C ILE A 293 6.21 -8.48 2.29
N THR A 294 5.30 -9.42 2.47
CA THR A 294 3.94 -9.11 2.90
C THR A 294 3.92 -9.01 4.43
N PRO A 295 3.70 -7.82 5.01
CA PRO A 295 3.74 -7.65 6.45
C PRO A 295 2.56 -8.38 7.11
N PRO A 296 2.67 -8.76 8.40
CA PRO A 296 1.50 -9.08 9.21
C PRO A 296 0.42 -8.00 9.11
N LEU A 297 -0.82 -8.42 8.94
CA LEU A 297 -1.96 -7.54 8.67
C LEU A 297 -2.98 -7.60 9.80
N VAL A 298 -3.58 -6.45 10.08
CA VAL A 298 -4.83 -6.28 10.82
C VAL A 298 -5.86 -5.74 9.84
N ARG A 299 -7.05 -6.37 9.77
CA ARG A 299 -8.04 -6.09 8.73
C ARG A 299 -9.45 -5.91 9.27
N ASP A 300 -10.17 -4.95 8.70
CA ASP A 300 -11.61 -4.77 8.89
C ASP A 300 -12.21 -4.28 7.57
N GLY A 301 -12.81 -5.20 6.80
CA GLY A 301 -13.22 -4.95 5.42
C GLY A 301 -12.06 -4.46 4.54
N ASP A 302 -12.22 -3.26 3.99
CA ASP A 302 -11.22 -2.58 3.15
C ASP A 302 -10.17 -1.79 3.95
N MET A 303 -10.26 -1.78 5.28
CA MET A 303 -9.19 -1.27 6.13
C MET A 303 -8.08 -2.31 6.24
N ILE A 304 -6.85 -1.91 5.94
CA ILE A 304 -5.66 -2.73 6.11
C ILE A 304 -4.64 -1.94 6.93
N ILE A 305 -4.18 -2.53 8.02
CA ILE A 305 -3.04 -2.04 8.79
C ILE A 305 -1.93 -3.08 8.68
N GLY A 306 -0.84 -2.73 8.01
CA GLY A 306 0.37 -3.55 7.94
C GLY A 306 1.33 -3.17 9.07
N ILE A 307 1.99 -4.15 9.67
CA ILE A 307 2.87 -3.95 10.82
C ILE A 307 4.19 -4.66 10.55
N SER A 308 5.31 -4.01 10.81
CA SER A 308 6.63 -4.65 10.81
C SER A 308 7.51 -4.02 11.87
N THR A 309 8.34 -4.81 12.54
CA THR A 309 9.54 -4.29 13.21
C THR A 309 10.76 -4.61 12.34
N ASN A 310 11.71 -3.68 12.19
CA ASN A 310 12.95 -3.88 11.45
C ASN A 310 13.58 -5.22 11.78
N HIS A 311 13.69 -6.08 10.77
CA HIS A 311 14.77 -7.03 10.49
C HIS A 311 14.38 -7.81 9.22
N ILE A 312 14.54 -7.20 8.04
CA ILE A 312 14.64 -7.98 6.77
C ILE A 312 16.01 -8.73 6.73
N GLN A 313 16.94 -8.40 7.64
CA GLN A 313 18.20 -9.11 7.83
C GLN A 313 18.26 -9.67 9.26
N GLU A 314 18.10 -10.99 9.37
CA GLU A 314 18.42 -11.77 10.56
C GLU A 314 19.93 -11.69 10.82
N THR A 315 20.34 -10.84 11.75
CA THR A 315 21.62 -10.96 12.45
C THR A 315 21.31 -11.05 13.94
N ASP A 316 21.28 -12.28 14.47
CA ASP A 316 21.35 -12.69 15.89
C ASP A 316 20.46 -12.00 16.96
N ARG A 317 19.50 -11.15 16.59
CA ARG A 317 18.49 -10.54 17.49
C ARG A 317 17.06 -11.08 17.28
N GLY A 318 16.92 -12.21 16.58
CA GLY A 318 15.67 -12.70 15.96
C GLY A 318 14.49 -13.02 16.87
N ILE A 319 14.67 -13.21 18.18
CA ILE A 319 13.56 -13.60 19.07
C ILE A 319 12.75 -12.38 19.56
N ASN A 320 13.41 -11.24 19.80
CA ASN A 320 12.77 -10.08 20.42
C ASN A 320 11.92 -9.26 19.44
N GLY A 321 12.32 -9.17 18.16
CA GLY A 321 11.60 -8.41 17.12
C GLY A 321 10.30 -9.09 16.68
N ALA A 322 10.35 -10.41 16.43
CA ALA A 322 9.16 -11.19 16.07
C ALA A 322 8.11 -11.16 17.18
N CYS A 323 8.52 -11.38 18.43
CA CYS A 323 7.63 -11.31 19.60
C CYS A 323 7.03 -9.90 19.79
N LYS A 324 7.81 -8.83 19.53
CA LYS A 324 7.31 -7.44 19.58
C LYS A 324 6.29 -7.18 18.46
N THR A 325 6.55 -7.62 17.23
CA THR A 325 5.61 -7.50 16.11
C THR A 325 4.29 -8.21 16.40
N GLU A 326 4.35 -9.47 16.88
CA GLU A 326 3.17 -10.28 17.20
C GLU A 326 2.33 -9.68 18.34
N SER A 327 3.00 -9.14 19.37
CA SER A 327 2.33 -8.44 20.47
C SER A 327 1.59 -7.19 19.98
N ILE A 328 2.24 -6.35 19.16
CA ILE A 328 1.63 -5.15 18.59
C ILE A 328 0.50 -5.52 17.63
N GLN A 329 0.68 -6.54 16.80
CA GLN A 329 -0.36 -7.05 15.91
C GLN A 329 -1.58 -7.50 16.71
N THR A 330 -1.40 -8.26 17.79
CA THR A 330 -2.51 -8.71 18.64
C THR A 330 -3.25 -7.54 19.30
N GLN A 331 -2.51 -6.55 19.81
CA GLN A 331 -3.10 -5.33 20.38
C GLN A 331 -3.90 -4.52 19.36
N LEU A 332 -3.39 -4.40 18.13
CA LEU A 332 -4.07 -3.70 17.05
C LEU A 332 -5.25 -4.52 16.52
N ALA A 333 -5.13 -5.84 16.43
CA ALA A 333 -6.19 -6.74 16.03
C ALA A 333 -7.42 -6.57 16.94
N HIS A 334 -7.20 -6.61 18.26
CA HIS A 334 -8.26 -6.37 19.24
C HIS A 334 -8.95 -5.00 19.08
N GLN A 335 -8.21 -3.97 18.68
CA GLN A 335 -8.73 -2.61 18.52
C GLN A 335 -9.47 -2.39 17.20
N PHE A 336 -9.06 -3.06 16.12
CA PHE A 336 -9.45 -2.70 14.77
C PHE A 336 -10.23 -3.79 14.05
N GLU A 337 -9.98 -5.07 14.32
CA GLU A 337 -10.72 -6.15 13.66
C GLU A 337 -12.15 -6.20 14.16
N ASN A 338 -13.10 -6.34 13.23
CA ASN A 338 -14.53 -6.48 13.51
C ASN A 338 -15.12 -5.35 14.38
N ASN A 339 -14.54 -4.14 14.32
CA ASN A 339 -14.97 -2.99 15.12
C ASN A 339 -15.78 -1.95 14.32
N GLY A 340 -16.08 -2.25 13.04
CA GLY A 340 -16.96 -1.46 12.17
C GLY A 340 -16.24 -0.38 11.37
N TYR A 341 -14.91 -0.41 11.30
CA TYR A 341 -14.13 0.51 10.47
C TYR A 341 -14.33 0.21 8.99
N GLY A 342 -14.41 -1.07 8.60
CA GLY A 342 -14.68 -1.47 7.22
C GLY A 342 -15.99 -0.90 6.70
N GLU A 343 -17.09 -1.13 7.43
CA GLU A 343 -18.41 -0.57 7.10
C GLU A 343 -18.41 0.96 7.08
N PHE A 344 -17.67 1.59 7.99
CA PHE A 344 -17.56 3.05 8.01
C PHE A 344 -16.78 3.59 6.81
N ILE A 345 -15.73 2.90 6.36
CA ILE A 345 -15.01 3.24 5.13
C ILE A 345 -15.92 3.13 3.91
N ASP A 346 -16.73 2.07 3.82
CA ASP A 346 -17.70 1.89 2.74
C ASP A 346 -18.74 2.99 2.73
N PHE A 347 -19.28 3.33 3.90
CA PHE A 347 -20.18 4.47 4.08
C PHE A 347 -19.54 5.78 3.58
N LEU A 348 -18.33 6.12 4.03
CA LEU A 348 -17.64 7.34 3.59
C LEU A 348 -17.35 7.33 2.08
N GLY A 349 -16.98 6.17 1.54
CA GLY A 349 -16.76 5.96 0.10
C GLY A 349 -18.02 6.21 -0.73
N SER A 350 -19.18 5.72 -0.25
CA SER A 350 -20.48 5.88 -0.92
C SER A 350 -20.91 7.35 -1.06
N LEU A 351 -20.47 8.23 -0.15
CA LEU A 351 -20.79 9.65 -0.17
C LEU A 351 -19.94 10.44 -1.18
N ARG A 352 -18.81 9.89 -1.66
CA ARG A 352 -17.85 10.64 -2.49
C ARG A 352 -18.45 11.19 -3.78
N PRO A 353 -19.23 10.45 -4.58
CA PRO A 353 -19.82 11.00 -5.80
C PRO A 353 -20.66 12.25 -5.53
N THR A 354 -21.55 12.19 -4.54
CA THR A 354 -22.41 13.31 -4.14
C THR A 354 -21.60 14.49 -3.62
N VAL A 355 -20.58 14.24 -2.79
CA VAL A 355 -19.72 15.31 -2.24
C VAL A 355 -18.87 15.98 -3.33
N MET A 356 -18.39 15.21 -4.31
CA MET A 356 -17.62 15.74 -5.44
C MET A 356 -18.47 16.63 -6.34
N GLU A 357 -19.74 16.28 -6.55
CA GLU A 357 -20.69 17.08 -7.32
C GLU A 357 -21.08 18.37 -6.59
N SER A 358 -21.37 18.29 -5.29
CA SER A 358 -21.90 19.42 -4.53
C SER A 358 -20.83 20.38 -3.98
N ILE A 359 -19.62 19.90 -3.70
CA ILE A 359 -18.56 20.70 -3.08
C ILE A 359 -17.37 20.83 -4.06
N PRO A 360 -17.24 21.98 -4.76
CA PRO A 360 -16.33 22.10 -5.89
C PRO A 360 -14.85 22.16 -5.49
N THR A 361 -14.55 22.65 -4.28
CA THR A 361 -13.16 22.82 -3.83
C THR A 361 -12.64 21.60 -3.07
N GLN A 362 -11.40 21.19 -3.34
CA GLN A 362 -10.74 20.10 -2.62
C GLN A 362 -10.68 20.35 -1.11
N LYS A 363 -10.36 21.59 -0.71
CA LYS A 363 -10.33 22.01 0.70
C LYS A 363 -11.71 21.93 1.37
N GLY A 364 -12.78 22.26 0.64
CA GLY A 364 -14.15 22.12 1.13
C GLY A 364 -14.51 20.65 1.34
N ARG A 365 -14.19 19.78 0.39
CA ARG A 365 -14.44 18.32 0.50
C ARG A 365 -13.68 17.70 1.67
N GLN A 366 -12.42 18.08 1.84
CA GLN A 366 -11.62 17.63 2.99
C GLN A 366 -12.29 18.03 4.31
N ARG A 367 -12.66 19.31 4.46
CA ARG A 367 -13.35 19.80 5.66
C ARG A 367 -14.67 19.07 5.93
N TYR A 368 -15.44 18.75 4.89
CA TYR A 368 -16.68 17.99 5.02
C TYR A 368 -16.43 16.60 5.62
N PHE A 369 -15.50 15.83 5.06
CA PHE A 369 -15.20 14.49 5.57
C PHE A 369 -14.57 14.53 6.96
N ASP A 370 -13.67 15.48 7.23
CA ASP A 370 -13.09 15.69 8.56
C ASP A 370 -14.19 15.97 9.59
N HIS A 371 -15.15 16.83 9.24
CA HIS A 371 -16.29 17.13 10.10
C HIS A 371 -17.19 15.91 10.31
N LEU A 372 -17.46 15.12 9.28
CA LEU A 372 -18.33 13.94 9.38
C LEU A 372 -17.71 12.85 10.27
N ILE A 373 -16.39 12.73 10.24
CA ILE A 373 -15.63 11.78 11.07
C ILE A 373 -15.49 12.29 12.51
N ASP A 374 -15.14 13.57 12.69
CA ASP A 374 -14.78 14.11 14.00
C ASP A 374 -15.98 14.55 14.83
N GLN A 375 -17.08 15.02 14.24
CA GLN A 375 -18.11 15.66 15.05
C GLN A 375 -19.12 14.72 15.67
N ILE A 376 -19.56 15.09 16.88
CA ILE A 376 -20.68 14.49 17.56
C ILE A 376 -21.91 15.40 17.32
N PRO A 377 -22.99 14.90 16.68
CA PRO A 377 -24.26 15.61 16.55
C PRO A 377 -24.69 16.26 17.89
N GLY A 378 -24.92 17.58 17.87
CA GLY A 378 -25.37 18.31 19.06
C GLY A 378 -24.30 18.70 20.07
N ASN A 379 -23.02 18.35 19.86
CA ASN A 379 -21.91 18.72 20.74
C ASN A 379 -20.75 19.35 19.93
N LYS A 380 -20.56 20.67 20.07
CA LYS A 380 -19.52 21.42 19.34
C LYS A 380 -18.13 21.36 19.97
N GLY A 381 -17.99 20.79 21.17
CA GLY A 381 -16.73 20.82 21.94
C GLY A 381 -15.94 19.50 21.98
N GLN A 382 -16.56 18.38 21.60
CA GLN A 382 -15.95 17.05 21.71
C GLN A 382 -15.87 16.37 20.34
N LYS A 383 -14.75 15.69 20.09
CA LYS A 383 -14.57 14.85 18.90
C LYS A 383 -15.04 13.41 19.15
N CYS A 384 -15.52 12.74 18.10
CA CYS A 384 -15.82 11.32 18.10
C CYS A 384 -14.54 10.54 18.45
N CYS A 385 -14.66 9.66 19.45
CA CYS A 385 -13.61 8.76 19.91
C CYS A 385 -13.17 7.76 18.83
N LEU A 386 -14.02 7.50 17.83
CA LEU A 386 -13.87 6.41 16.85
C LEU A 386 -13.67 5.02 17.48
N GLY A 387 -14.04 4.85 18.76
CA GLY A 387 -13.73 3.65 19.52
C GLY A 387 -12.24 3.47 19.83
N PHE A 388 -11.41 4.49 19.61
CA PHE A 388 -10.02 4.50 20.07
C PHE A 388 -10.00 4.47 21.60
N GLU A 389 -9.13 3.63 22.17
CA GLU A 389 -8.96 3.41 23.62
C GLU A 389 -10.13 2.68 24.31
N ASP A 390 -11.37 2.98 23.93
CA ASP A 390 -12.58 2.30 24.39
C ASP A 390 -13.44 1.82 23.19
N PRO A 391 -13.31 0.54 22.79
CA PRO A 391 -14.15 -0.06 21.76
C PRO A 391 -15.65 0.04 22.07
N ASN A 392 -16.03 0.13 23.34
CA ASN A 392 -17.43 0.21 23.78
C ASN A 392 -17.99 1.65 23.81
N CYS A 393 -17.20 2.64 23.39
CA CYS A 393 -17.62 4.05 23.34
C CYS A 393 -18.96 4.23 22.61
N ALA A 394 -20.04 4.58 23.32
CA ALA A 394 -21.40 4.64 22.77
C ALA A 394 -21.88 6.06 22.41
N VAL A 395 -20.96 7.02 22.27
CA VAL A 395 -21.29 8.40 21.89
C VAL A 395 -22.03 8.44 20.55
N LYS A 396 -23.06 9.27 20.40
CA LYS A 396 -23.87 9.33 19.17
C LYS A 396 -23.16 10.02 18.00
N CYS A 397 -21.96 9.60 17.59
CA CYS A 397 -21.30 10.06 16.36
C CYS A 397 -21.60 9.15 15.16
N THR A 398 -21.28 9.62 13.94
CA THR A 398 -21.57 8.90 12.70
C THR A 398 -20.92 7.52 12.63
N PHE A 399 -19.68 7.36 13.11
CA PHE A 399 -19.03 6.05 13.22
C PHE A 399 -19.87 5.06 14.04
N ASN A 400 -20.36 5.49 15.22
CA ASN A 400 -21.18 4.67 16.09
C ASN A 400 -22.56 4.37 15.52
N MET A 401 -23.13 5.29 14.74
CA MET A 401 -24.35 5.00 13.98
C MET A 401 -24.13 3.88 12.97
N ILE A 402 -23.03 3.92 12.21
CA ILE A 402 -22.72 2.86 11.22
C ILE A 402 -22.51 1.51 11.90
N ARG A 403 -21.57 1.40 12.86
CA ARG A 403 -21.27 0.09 13.48
C ARG A 403 -22.41 -0.49 14.34
N SER A 404 -23.45 0.29 14.65
CA SER A 404 -24.66 -0.19 15.32
C SER A 404 -25.82 -0.48 14.35
N GLY A 405 -25.58 -0.42 13.04
CA GLY A 405 -26.56 -0.69 12.00
C GLY A 405 -27.53 0.47 11.70
N GLN A 406 -27.28 1.68 12.22
CA GLN A 406 -28.11 2.87 11.99
C GLN A 406 -27.70 3.62 10.70
N THR A 407 -27.49 2.88 9.61
CA THR A 407 -26.93 3.39 8.34
C THR A 407 -27.79 4.48 7.70
N ASP A 408 -29.12 4.32 7.71
CA ASP A 408 -30.05 5.32 7.16
C ASP A 408 -29.96 6.65 7.90
N ALA A 409 -29.88 6.61 9.24
CA ALA A 409 -29.74 7.82 10.06
C ALA A 409 -28.41 8.53 9.77
N ALA A 410 -27.33 7.77 9.60
CA ALA A 410 -26.02 8.30 9.22
C ALA A 410 -26.05 8.96 7.83
N HIS A 411 -26.71 8.34 6.84
CA HIS A 411 -26.88 8.93 5.51
C HIS A 411 -27.68 10.23 5.55
N GLN A 412 -28.81 10.26 6.25
CA GLN A 412 -29.60 11.48 6.41
C GLN A 412 -28.79 12.61 7.06
N TYR A 413 -28.05 12.28 8.13
CA TYR A 413 -27.17 13.24 8.81
C TYR A 413 -26.06 13.78 7.90
N ALA A 414 -25.47 12.92 7.05
CA ALA A 414 -24.43 13.31 6.10
C ALA A 414 -25.00 14.23 5.01
N LEU A 415 -26.11 13.85 4.37
CA LEU A 415 -26.72 14.62 3.27
C LEU A 415 -27.18 16.02 3.72
N GLN A 416 -27.71 16.15 4.95
CA GLN A 416 -28.10 17.45 5.51
C GLN A 416 -26.93 18.45 5.57
N ARG A 417 -25.68 17.97 5.70
CA ARG A 417 -24.47 18.81 5.75
C ARG A 417 -23.82 19.09 4.41
N ILE A 418 -24.26 18.43 3.36
CA ILE A 418 -23.80 18.79 2.01
C ILE A 418 -24.50 20.10 1.58
N SER A 419 -25.68 20.38 2.12
CA SER A 419 -26.56 21.49 1.71
C SER A 419 -26.44 22.77 2.55
N GLY A 420 -25.65 22.75 3.63
CA GLY A 420 -25.48 23.89 4.55
C GLY A 420 -24.02 24.12 4.88
#